data_AF-A0A143YIV2-F1
#
_entry.id   AF-A0A143YIV2-F1
#
_cell.length_a   1.000
_cell.length_b   1.000
_cell.length_c   1.000
_cell.angle_alpha   90.00
_cell.angle_beta   90.00
_cell.angle_gamma   90.00
#
_symmetry.space_group_name_H-M   'P 1'
#
loop_
_entity.id
_entity.type
_entity.pdbx_description
1 polymer ?
#
loop_
_entity_poly.entity_id
_entity_poly.type
_entity_poly.pdbx_seq_one_letter_code
_entity_poly.pdbx_strand_id
1 'polypeptide(L)'
;MDAIDKRKSVRTYAKQPLSAEQLEGIRALLDQEYPGPMGTRRSFEWVGQGGNGDAINTLGFITGEFGAIVGWAGEEPDALVDYGYVLEGIVLQLVDRGLGTCWVGGTFSRKGVIKP
;
A
#
# COMPACT_ATOMS: atom_id res chain seq x y z
N MET A 1 8.61 14.32 -11.23
CA MET A 1 9.71 13.45 -11.69
C MET A 1 10.52 12.97 -10.50
N ASP A 2 10.82 13.85 -9.55
CA ASP A 2 11.52 13.57 -8.29
C ASP A 2 11.08 12.31 -7.52
N ALA A 3 9.78 12.06 -7.38
CA ALA A 3 9.30 10.90 -6.63
C ALA A 3 9.72 9.56 -7.28
N ILE A 4 9.76 9.49 -8.62
CA ILE A 4 10.19 8.30 -9.36
C ILE A 4 11.66 8.00 -9.07
N ASP A 5 12.50 9.03 -9.09
CA ASP A 5 13.94 8.91 -8.84
C ASP A 5 14.25 8.59 -7.36
N LYS A 6 13.44 9.12 -6.43
CA LYS A 6 13.56 8.86 -4.99
C LYS A 6 13.02 7.48 -4.59
N ARG A 7 12.09 6.91 -5.37
CA ARG A 7 11.42 5.66 -5.01
C ARG A 7 12.42 4.50 -5.00
N LYS A 8 12.44 3.79 -3.88
CA LYS A 8 13.23 2.57 -3.65
C LYS A 8 12.48 1.66 -2.69
N SER A 9 12.81 0.38 -2.68
CA SER A 9 12.25 -0.57 -1.72
C SER A 9 12.84 -0.35 -0.32
N VAL A 10 12.10 0.31 0.56
CA VAL A 10 12.46 0.50 1.97
C VAL A 10 11.97 -0.71 2.78
N ARG A 11 12.88 -1.40 3.45
CA ARG A 11 12.57 -2.60 4.26
C ARG A 11 12.93 -2.45 5.74
N THR A 12 13.43 -1.28 6.11
CA THR A 12 13.76 -0.92 7.49
C THR A 12 13.16 0.44 7.75
N TYR A 13 12.10 0.44 8.56
CA TYR A 13 11.32 1.61 8.94
C TYR A 13 11.76 2.12 10.31
N ALA A 14 11.40 3.37 10.61
CA ALA A 14 11.59 3.91 11.94
C ALA A 14 10.78 3.11 12.97
N LYS A 15 11.19 3.13 14.24
CA LYS A 15 10.42 2.55 15.34
C LYS A 15 9.25 3.45 15.80
N GLN A 16 9.05 4.56 15.11
CA GLN A 16 7.99 5.51 15.39
C GLN A 16 6.82 5.21 14.45
N PRO A 17 5.59 5.07 14.97
CA PRO A 17 4.42 4.92 14.11
C PRO A 17 4.14 6.20 13.33
N LEU A 18 3.39 6.07 12.23
CA LEU A 18 2.89 7.21 11.48
C LEU A 18 2.02 8.10 12.38
N SER A 19 2.11 9.42 12.20
CA SER A 19 1.24 10.37 12.90
C SER A 19 -0.21 10.24 12.42
N ALA A 20 -1.16 10.75 13.21
CA ALA A 20 -2.58 10.78 12.82
C ALA A 20 -2.79 11.52 11.49
N GLU A 21 -2.11 12.65 11.29
CA GLU A 21 -2.15 13.43 10.04
C GLU A 21 -1.63 12.62 8.85
N GLN A 22 -0.53 11.88 9.02
CA GLN A 22 -0.02 11.01 7.97
C GLN A 22 -1.00 9.89 7.61
N LEU A 23 -1.63 9.27 8.62
CA LEU A 23 -2.64 8.22 8.42
C LEU A 23 -3.90 8.75 7.74
N GLU A 24 -4.40 9.93 8.14
CA GLU A 24 -5.53 10.60 7.49
C GLU A 24 -5.19 10.94 6.04
N GLY A 25 -3.99 11.46 5.78
CA GLY A 25 -3.51 11.74 4.44
C GLY A 25 -3.39 10.49 3.56
N ILE A 26 -3.06 9.33 4.14
CA ILE A 26 -3.05 8.04 3.43
C ILE A 26 -4.48 7.58 3.14
N ARG A 27 -5.40 7.64 4.11
CA ARG A 27 -6.81 7.25 3.90
C ARG A 27 -7.46 8.10 2.80
N ALA A 28 -7.31 9.42 2.88
CA ALA A 28 -7.79 10.33 1.85
C ALA A 28 -7.13 10.11 0.48
N LEU A 29 -5.92 9.56 0.44
CA LEU A 29 -5.26 9.15 -0.80
C LEU A 29 -5.91 7.89 -1.38
N LEU A 30 -6.26 6.91 -0.55
CA LEU A 30 -6.87 5.65 -0.98
C LEU A 30 -8.36 5.80 -1.36
N ASP A 31 -9.06 6.77 -0.77
CA ASP A 31 -10.47 7.07 -1.08
C ASP A 31 -10.67 7.79 -2.44
N GLN A 32 -9.59 8.22 -3.09
CA GLN A 32 -9.66 8.85 -4.40
C GLN A 32 -9.89 7.84 -5.53
N GLU A 33 -10.66 8.26 -6.53
CA GLU A 33 -10.77 7.52 -7.78
C GLU A 33 -9.57 7.80 -8.68
N TYR A 34 -8.75 6.77 -8.91
CA TYR A 34 -7.70 6.80 -9.91
C TYR A 34 -8.17 6.03 -11.14
N PRO A 35 -8.58 6.64 -12.26
CA PRO A 35 -8.86 5.89 -13.48
C PRO A 35 -7.55 5.33 -14.02
N GLY A 36 -7.56 4.03 -14.31
CA GLY A 36 -6.42 3.30 -14.85
C GLY A 36 -6.60 3.22 -16.35
N PRO A 37 -5.52 2.99 -17.09
CA PRO A 37 -5.56 3.04 -18.54
C PRO A 37 -6.54 2.03 -19.17
N MET A 38 -6.89 0.95 -18.45
CA MET A 38 -7.80 -0.09 -18.91
C MET A 38 -9.22 0.04 -18.34
N GLY A 39 -9.43 0.93 -17.36
CA GLY A 39 -10.75 1.22 -16.79
C GLY A 39 -11.35 0.07 -15.98
N THR A 40 -10.54 -0.82 -15.41
CA THR A 40 -11.02 -1.99 -14.68
C THR A 40 -11.35 -1.68 -13.22
N ARG A 41 -12.03 -2.61 -12.54
CA ARG A 41 -12.37 -2.48 -11.12
C ARG A 41 -11.20 -2.90 -10.21
N ARG A 42 -11.03 -2.15 -9.13
CA ARG A 42 -10.03 -2.34 -8.08
C ARG A 42 -10.35 -1.49 -6.87
N SER A 43 -9.84 -1.91 -5.72
CA SER A 43 -9.93 -1.18 -4.46
C SER A 43 -8.65 -1.35 -3.66
N PHE A 44 -8.35 -0.37 -2.80
CA PHE A 44 -7.20 -0.40 -1.91
C PHE A 44 -7.64 -0.02 -0.49
N GLU A 45 -7.00 -0.62 0.51
CA GLU A 45 -7.27 -0.39 1.93
C GLU A 45 -5.97 -0.31 2.71
N TRP A 46 -5.94 0.55 3.73
CA TRP A 46 -4.87 0.62 4.71
C TRP A 46 -5.07 -0.40 5.83
N VAL A 47 -4.03 -1.17 6.12
CA VAL A 47 -3.98 -2.12 7.24
C VAL A 47 -2.71 -1.85 8.05
N GLY A 48 -2.82 -1.59 9.36
CA GLY A 48 -1.67 -1.22 10.20
C GLY A 48 -2.06 -0.85 11.64
N GLN A 49 -1.15 -0.19 12.38
CA GLN A 49 -1.43 0.25 13.77
C GLN A 49 -2.75 1.04 13.84
N GLY A 50 -3.65 0.62 14.75
CA GLY A 50 -5.03 1.10 14.87
C GLY A 50 -6.10 0.25 14.15
N GLY A 51 -5.72 -0.90 13.56
CA GLY A 51 -6.63 -1.90 12.95
C GLY A 51 -6.11 -3.34 13.15
N ASN A 52 -6.41 -4.26 12.21
CA ASN A 52 -5.95 -5.67 12.21
C ASN A 52 -4.41 -5.82 11.95
N GLY A 53 -3.58 -5.06 12.67
CA GLY A 53 -2.12 -5.00 12.46
C GLY A 53 -1.39 -6.33 12.68
N ASP A 54 -1.96 -7.25 13.46
CA ASP A 54 -1.34 -8.56 13.76
C ASP A 54 -1.09 -9.41 12.52
N ALA A 55 -1.85 -9.20 11.44
CA ALA A 55 -1.77 -10.02 10.24
C ALA A 55 -0.57 -9.69 9.32
N ILE A 56 -0.01 -8.48 9.45
CA ILE A 56 1.11 -7.99 8.63
C ILE A 56 2.48 -8.34 9.22
N ASN A 57 2.53 -8.66 10.52
CA ASN A 57 3.77 -8.97 11.25
C ASN A 57 4.49 -10.26 10.79
N THR A 58 3.98 -10.93 9.75
CA THR A 58 4.56 -12.17 9.18
C THR A 58 5.59 -11.92 8.08
N LEU A 59 5.82 -10.67 7.68
CA LEU A 59 6.82 -10.31 6.67
C LEU A 59 8.22 -10.25 7.29
N GLY A 60 8.85 -11.40 7.51
CA GLY A 60 10.13 -11.55 8.26
C GLY A 60 11.35 -10.80 7.69
N PHE A 61 11.21 -10.08 6.58
CA PHE A 61 12.24 -9.24 5.96
C PHE A 61 11.93 -7.74 6.01
N ILE A 62 10.85 -7.33 6.69
CA ILE A 62 10.53 -5.93 6.97
C ILE A 62 10.67 -5.69 8.48
N THR A 63 11.39 -4.64 8.86
CA THR A 63 11.64 -4.28 10.26
C THR A 63 11.22 -2.84 10.56
N GLY A 64 10.94 -2.54 11.83
CA GLY A 64 10.45 -1.24 12.29
C GLY A 64 8.92 -1.19 12.45
N GLU A 65 8.37 0.01 12.62
CA GLU A 65 6.92 0.25 12.63
C GLU A 65 6.44 0.56 11.21
N PHE A 66 5.48 -0.23 10.73
CA PHE A 66 4.95 -0.08 9.38
C PHE A 66 3.48 -0.49 9.32
N GLY A 67 2.81 -0.06 8.25
CA GLY A 67 1.54 -0.62 7.81
C GLY A 67 1.65 -1.09 6.36
N ALA A 68 0.54 -1.58 5.82
CA ALA A 68 0.44 -2.05 4.46
C ALA A 68 -0.76 -1.42 3.77
N ILE A 69 -0.62 -1.25 2.47
CA ILE A 69 -1.75 -1.05 1.57
C ILE A 69 -2.00 -2.40 0.92
N VAL A 70 -3.23 -2.89 1.10
CA VAL A 70 -3.71 -4.09 0.42
C VAL A 70 -4.72 -3.66 -0.63
N GLY A 71 -4.92 -4.49 -1.63
CA GLY A 71 -5.93 -4.20 -2.62
C GLY A 71 -6.45 -5.43 -3.31
N TRP A 72 -7.53 -5.22 -4.04
CA TRP A 72 -8.24 -6.22 -4.82
C TRP A 72 -8.34 -5.71 -6.25
N ALA A 73 -8.16 -6.60 -7.20
CA ALA A 73 -8.46 -6.36 -8.60
C ALA A 73 -9.68 -7.21 -8.97
N GLY A 74 -10.49 -6.74 -9.90
CA GLY A 74 -11.56 -7.57 -10.46
C GLY A 74 -11.02 -8.71 -11.35
N GLU A 75 -11.95 -9.48 -11.92
CA GLU A 75 -11.63 -10.64 -12.77
C GLU A 75 -11.53 -10.27 -14.26
N GLU A 76 -11.69 -8.99 -14.60
CA GLU A 76 -11.61 -8.51 -15.97
C GLU A 76 -10.21 -8.71 -16.58
N PRO A 77 -10.11 -8.90 -17.91
CA PRO A 77 -8.84 -8.79 -18.61
C PRO A 77 -8.13 -7.49 -18.23
N ASP A 78 -6.81 -7.56 -18.06
CA ASP A 78 -5.95 -6.43 -17.69
C ASP A 78 -6.24 -5.80 -16.31
N ALA A 79 -7.09 -6.40 -15.46
CA ALA A 79 -7.37 -5.86 -14.13
C ALA A 79 -6.11 -5.74 -13.25
N LEU A 80 -5.15 -6.65 -13.42
CA LEU A 80 -3.85 -6.59 -12.75
C LEU A 80 -2.93 -5.48 -13.29
N VAL A 81 -3.09 -5.09 -14.56
CA VAL A 81 -2.34 -3.97 -15.15
C VAL A 81 -2.80 -2.67 -14.50
N ASP A 82 -4.11 -2.45 -14.44
CA ASP A 82 -4.72 -1.29 -13.80
C ASP A 82 -4.43 -1.26 -12.30
N TYR A 83 -4.48 -2.41 -11.64
CA TYR A 83 -4.08 -2.55 -10.24
C TYR A 83 -2.64 -2.06 -10.03
N GLY A 84 -1.69 -2.58 -10.82
CA GLY A 84 -0.29 -2.22 -10.70
C GLY A 84 -0.02 -0.75 -11.02
N TYR A 85 -0.67 -0.23 -12.06
CA TYR A 85 -0.57 1.16 -12.46
C TYR A 85 -1.03 2.11 -11.35
N VAL A 86 -2.22 1.88 -10.80
CA VAL A 86 -2.76 2.73 -9.73
C VAL A 86 -1.97 2.58 -8.44
N LEU A 87 -1.61 1.36 -8.05
CA LEU A 87 -0.85 1.13 -6.83
C LEU A 87 0.52 1.81 -6.90
N GLU A 88 1.20 1.79 -8.06
CA GLU A 88 2.45 2.53 -8.21
C GLU A 88 2.23 4.05 -8.15
N GLY A 89 1.13 4.56 -8.71
CA GLY A 89 0.73 5.96 -8.54
C GLY A 89 0.56 6.36 -7.07
N ILE A 90 -0.06 5.50 -6.26
CA ILE A 90 -0.18 5.68 -4.80
C ILE A 90 1.21 5.65 -4.16
N VAL A 91 2.05 4.67 -4.49
CA VAL A 91 3.43 4.54 -3.98
C VAL A 91 4.24 5.81 -4.23
N LEU A 92 4.17 6.38 -5.44
CA LEU A 92 4.89 7.60 -5.79
C LEU A 92 4.39 8.81 -5.00
N GLN A 93 3.08 8.93 -4.77
CA GLN A 93 2.53 9.99 -3.92
C GLN A 93 2.97 9.87 -2.45
N LEU A 94 3.11 8.65 -1.92
CA LEU A 94 3.66 8.43 -0.58
C LEU A 94 5.15 8.80 -0.50
N VAL A 95 5.93 8.44 -1.52
CA VAL A 95 7.35 8.81 -1.61
C VAL A 95 7.52 10.32 -1.69
N ASP A 96 6.66 11.02 -2.44
CA ASP A 96 6.67 12.48 -2.52
C ASP A 96 6.39 13.15 -1.16
N ARG A 97 5.56 12.51 -0.32
CA ARG A 97 5.31 12.90 1.08
C ARG A 97 6.42 12.46 2.05
N GLY A 98 7.53 11.92 1.55
CA GLY A 98 8.68 11.52 2.35
C GLY A 98 8.55 10.15 3.04
N LEU A 99 7.55 9.34 2.68
CA LEU A 99 7.36 8.00 3.25
C LEU A 99 8.17 6.94 2.48
N GLY A 100 8.76 6.02 3.22
CA GLY A 100 9.34 4.80 2.64
C GLY A 100 8.24 3.84 2.20
N THR A 101 8.46 3.12 1.10
CA THR A 101 7.52 2.12 0.58
C THR A 101 8.25 0.86 0.13
N CYS A 102 7.56 -0.27 0.10
CA CYS A 102 8.06 -1.49 -0.52
C CYS A 102 6.92 -2.31 -1.08
N TRP A 103 7.00 -2.64 -2.37
CA TRP A 103 6.20 -3.71 -2.95
C TRP A 103 6.59 -5.05 -2.31
N VAL A 104 5.58 -5.79 -1.89
CA VAL A 104 5.75 -7.12 -1.31
C VAL A 104 4.94 -8.10 -2.16
N GLY A 105 5.66 -8.94 -2.90
CA GLY A 105 5.10 -10.09 -3.60
C GLY A 105 5.31 -11.37 -2.80
N GLY A 106 4.38 -12.32 -2.90
CA GLY A 106 4.47 -13.63 -2.25
C GLY A 106 3.28 -13.94 -1.34
N THR A 107 3.38 -15.04 -0.60
CA THR A 107 2.30 -15.55 0.24
C THR A 107 2.28 -14.83 1.59
N PHE A 108 1.43 -13.82 1.76
CA PHE A 108 1.06 -13.32 3.09
C PHE A 108 -0.14 -14.11 3.62
N SER A 109 -0.26 -14.23 4.94
CA SER A 109 -1.44 -14.85 5.54
C SER A 109 -2.67 -13.99 5.21
N ARG A 110 -3.52 -14.48 4.30
CA ARG A 110 -4.84 -13.87 4.07
C ARG A 110 -5.69 -13.83 5.34
N LYS A 111 -5.49 -14.81 6.24
CA LYS A 111 -6.13 -14.86 7.56
C LYS A 111 -5.64 -13.67 8.38
N GLY A 112 -6.57 -12.77 8.72
CA GLY A 112 -6.33 -11.57 9.52
C GLY A 112 -6.22 -10.27 8.70
N VAL A 113 -5.81 -10.35 7.44
CA VAL A 113 -5.75 -9.20 6.52
C VAL A 113 -7.06 -9.03 5.75
N ILE A 114 -7.72 -10.14 5.40
CA ILE A 114 -8.92 -10.18 4.57
C ILE A 114 -10.06 -10.72 5.44
N LYS A 115 -11.11 -9.93 5.67
CA LYS A 115 -12.37 -10.46 6.21
C LYS A 115 -13.09 -11.24 5.09
N PRO A 116 -13.69 -12.40 5.39
CA PRO A 116 -14.45 -13.17 4.40
C PRO A 116 -15.63 -12.38 3.84
#